data_AF-A0A2V8RFP7-F1
#
_entry.id   AF-A0A2V8RFP7-F1
#
_cell.length_a   1.000
_cell.length_b   1.000
_cell.length_c   1.000
_cell.angle_alpha   90.00
_cell.angle_beta   90.00
_cell.angle_gamma   90.00
#
_symmetry.space_group_name_H-M   'P 1'
#
loop_
_entity.id
_entity.type
_entity.pdbx_description
1 polymer ?
#
loop_
_entity_poly.entity_id
_entity_poly.type
_entity_poly.pdbx_seq_one_letter_code
_entity_poly.pdbx_strand_id
1 'polypeptide(L)'
;MRGERLRVDAPNLLLLPETNLENIFREIERLQPGAIIVDSIQTTFSSDIESAPGSISQIREVAAQFLMLAKTRGIPVFLIGHVTKEGS
;
A
#
# COMPACT_ATOMS: atom_id res chain seq x y z
N MET A 1 -6.25 -7.74 19.90
CA MET A 1 -6.12 -7.59 18.43
C MET A 1 -5.56 -8.86 17.75
N ARG A 2 -5.59 -9.00 16.40
CA ARG A 2 -5.03 -10.19 15.70
C ARG A 2 -3.53 -10.39 15.96
N GLY A 3 -2.76 -9.30 16.08
CA GLY A 3 -1.33 -9.35 16.43
C GLY A 3 -1.06 -10.00 17.80
N GLU A 4 -1.83 -9.65 18.82
CA GLU A 4 -1.74 -10.27 20.15
C GLU A 4 -2.03 -11.78 20.10
N ARG A 5 -3.07 -12.19 19.35
CA ARG A 5 -3.43 -13.61 19.20
C ARG A 5 -2.34 -14.41 18.50
N LEU A 6 -1.63 -13.78 17.57
CA LEU A 6 -0.48 -14.37 16.87
C LEU A 6 0.83 -14.22 17.67
N ARG A 7 0.80 -13.60 18.86
CA ARG A 7 1.98 -13.30 19.70
C ARG A 7 3.09 -12.59 18.92
N VAL A 8 2.70 -11.64 18.07
CA VAL A 8 3.66 -10.83 17.31
C VAL A 8 4.36 -9.86 18.25
N ASP A 9 5.66 -10.04 18.43
CA ASP A 9 6.55 -9.08 19.09
C ASP A 9 7.38 -8.36 18.02
N ALA A 10 6.90 -7.18 17.61
CA ALA A 10 7.48 -6.42 16.50
C ALA A 10 7.55 -4.93 16.85
N PRO A 11 8.54 -4.50 17.66
CA PRO A 11 8.65 -3.11 18.14
C PRO A 11 8.86 -2.09 17.01
N ASN A 12 9.35 -2.55 15.85
CA ASN A 12 9.59 -1.71 14.67
C ASN A 12 8.47 -1.80 13.63
N LEU A 13 7.36 -2.49 13.92
CA LEU A 13 6.21 -2.56 13.02
C LEU A 13 5.35 -1.30 13.17
N LEU A 14 5.33 -0.49 12.11
CA LEU A 14 4.48 0.69 12.02
C LEU A 14 3.15 0.31 11.36
N LEU A 15 2.05 0.80 11.91
CA LEU A 15 0.70 0.62 11.34
C LEU A 15 0.15 1.98 10.91
N LEU A 16 -0.32 2.05 9.67
CA LEU A 16 -0.89 3.26 9.09
C LEU A 16 -2.27 2.93 8.47
N PRO A 17 -3.39 3.27 9.14
CA PRO A 17 -4.73 3.04 8.61
C PRO A 17 -5.12 4.15 7.63
N GLU A 18 -4.46 4.19 6.48
CA GLU A 18 -4.67 5.20 5.41
C GLU A 18 -4.85 4.49 4.06
N THR A 19 -5.65 5.09 3.18
CA THR A 19 -5.96 4.58 1.84
C THR A 19 -5.63 5.57 0.73
N ASN A 20 -5.46 6.86 1.03
CA ASN A 20 -5.01 7.85 0.06
C ASN A 20 -3.50 7.73 -0.19
N LEU A 21 -3.11 7.55 -1.46
CA LEU A 21 -1.72 7.28 -1.86
C LEU A 21 -0.78 8.44 -1.52
N GLU A 22 -1.22 9.68 -1.72
CA GLU A 22 -0.41 10.86 -1.47
C GLU A 22 -0.08 11.00 0.03
N ASN A 23 -1.06 10.73 0.90
CA ASN A 23 -0.84 10.69 2.35
C ASN A 23 0.08 9.54 2.75
N ILE A 24 -0.09 8.34 2.18
CA ILE A 24 0.80 7.20 2.42
C ILE A 24 2.24 7.55 2.06
N PHE A 25 2.46 8.17 0.89
CA PHE A 25 3.80 8.55 0.44
C PHE A 25 4.43 9.62 1.34
N ARG A 26 3.64 10.58 1.82
CA ARG A 26 4.10 11.57 2.81
C ARG A 26 4.57 10.92 4.11
N GLU A 27 3.85 9.92 4.60
CA GLU A 27 4.27 9.19 5.81
C GLU A 27 5.51 8.32 5.55
N ILE A 28 5.63 7.70 4.38
CA ILE A 28 6.85 6.97 3.98
C ILE A 28 8.06 7.90 3.89
N GLU A 29 7.87 9.13 3.41
CA GLU A 29 8.89 10.19 3.43
C GLU A 29 9.34 10.54 4.82
N ARG A 30 8.38 10.75 5.73
CA ARG A 30 8.64 11.12 7.12
C ARG A 30 9.28 10.01 7.93
N LEU A 31 8.81 8.77 7.76
CA LEU A 31 9.19 7.62 8.59
C LEU A 31 10.39 6.85 8.05
N GLN A 32 10.67 6.97 6.74
CA GLN A 32 11.75 6.25 6.05
C GLN A 32 11.82 4.75 6.41
N PRO A 33 10.71 3.99 6.23
CA PRO A 33 10.69 2.58 6.60
C PRO A 33 11.63 1.74 5.72
N GLY A 34 12.19 0.68 6.29
CA GLY A 34 13.05 -0.27 5.56
C GLY A 34 12.29 -1.23 4.62
N ALA A 35 10.97 -1.34 4.76
CA ALA A 35 10.09 -2.14 3.91
C ALA A 35 8.65 -1.62 4.00
N ILE A 36 7.85 -1.85 2.96
CA ILE A 36 6.43 -1.43 2.91
C ILE A 36 5.55 -2.65 2.62
N ILE A 37 4.42 -2.76 3.32
CA ILE A 37 3.38 -3.76 3.08
C ILE A 37 2.05 -3.03 2.90
N VAL A 38 1.41 -3.21 1.75
CA VAL A 38 0.11 -2.61 1.41
C VAL A 38 -0.97 -3.69 1.44
N ASP A 39 -1.84 -3.65 2.46
CA ASP A 39 -2.97 -4.57 2.65
C ASP A 39 -4.29 -3.78 2.63
N SER A 40 -4.95 -3.56 1.48
CA SER A 40 -4.69 -4.15 0.16
C SER A 40 -4.60 -3.08 -0.93
N ILE A 41 -4.07 -3.45 -2.09
CA ILE A 41 -3.92 -2.52 -3.21
C ILE A 41 -5.28 -2.05 -3.76
N GLN A 42 -6.33 -2.87 -3.66
CA GLN A 42 -7.67 -2.50 -4.10
C GLN A 42 -8.28 -1.33 -3.32
N THR A 43 -7.90 -1.15 -2.05
CA THR A 43 -8.43 -0.07 -1.22
C THR A 43 -7.64 1.21 -1.34
N THR A 44 -6.44 1.15 -1.92
CA THR A 44 -5.58 2.32 -2.09
C THR A 44 -6.02 3.11 -3.32
N PHE A 45 -6.08 4.43 -3.21
CA PHE A 45 -6.46 5.31 -4.32
C PHE A 45 -5.57 6.54 -4.38
N SER A 46 -5.37 7.06 -5.59
CA SER A 46 -4.80 8.40 -5.79
C SER A 46 -5.92 9.37 -6.17
N SER A 47 -5.92 10.55 -5.56
CA SER A 47 -6.84 11.64 -5.91
C SER A 47 -6.57 12.23 -7.30
N ASP A 48 -5.39 11.99 -7.86
CA ASP A 48 -4.98 12.50 -9.17
C ASP A 48 -5.55 11.66 -10.34
N ILE A 49 -6.20 10.54 -10.03
CA ILE A 49 -6.79 9.64 -11.01
C ILE A 49 -8.31 9.73 -10.93
N GLU A 50 -8.95 10.23 -12.00
CA GLU A 50 -10.41 10.28 -12.14
C GLU A 50 -11.01 8.88 -12.40
N SER A 51 -10.91 7.99 -11.42
CA SER A 51 -11.59 6.70 -11.43
C SER A 51 -11.87 6.21 -10.01
N ALA A 52 -12.90 5.38 -9.88
CA ALA A 52 -13.31 4.87 -8.58
C ALA A 52 -12.19 4.04 -7.92
N PRO A 53 -11.97 4.19 -6.59
CA PRO A 53 -11.11 3.31 -5.81
C PRO A 53 -11.42 1.83 -6.09
N GLY A 54 -10.38 1.02 -6.25
CA GLY A 54 -10.52 -0.41 -6.57
C GLY A 54 -10.84 -0.73 -8.04
N SER A 55 -11.05 0.28 -8.89
CA SER A 55 -11.08 0.04 -10.35
C SER A 55 -9.72 -0.48 -10.85
N ILE A 56 -9.74 -1.20 -11.98
CA ILE A 56 -8.50 -1.71 -12.60
C ILE A 56 -7.53 -0.56 -12.91
N SER A 57 -8.05 0.59 -13.35
CA SER A 57 -7.25 1.80 -13.61
C SER A 57 -6.56 2.32 -12.36
N GLN A 58 -7.29 2.51 -11.25
CA GLN A 58 -6.70 2.89 -9.95
C GLN A 58 -5.61 1.89 -9.53
N ILE A 59 -5.93 0.59 -9.53
CA ILE A 59 -5.01 -0.45 -9.05
C ILE A 59 -3.71 -0.45 -9.86
N ARG A 60 -3.81 -0.36 -11.20
CA ARG A 60 -2.63 -0.36 -12.07
C ARG A 60 -1.74 0.85 -11.83
N GLU A 61 -2.33 2.03 -11.74
CA GLU A 61 -1.56 3.26 -11.57
C GLU A 61 -0.94 3.35 -10.18
N VAL A 62 -1.71 3.06 -9.13
CA VAL A 62 -1.19 3.01 -7.74
C VAL A 62 -0.03 2.00 -7.64
N ALA A 63 -0.17 0.81 -8.24
CA ALA A 63 0.91 -0.18 -8.26
C ALA A 63 2.16 0.32 -9.02
N ALA A 64 1.97 1.05 -10.12
CA ALA A 64 3.09 1.67 -10.85
C ALA A 64 3.82 2.72 -10.00
N GLN A 65 3.08 3.54 -9.24
CA GLN A 65 3.68 4.52 -8.34
C GLN A 65 4.46 3.86 -7.20
N PHE A 66 3.93 2.78 -6.59
CA PHE A 66 4.68 2.01 -5.60
C PHE A 66 5.94 1.36 -6.18
N LEU A 67 5.90 0.89 -7.42
CA LEU A 67 7.09 0.36 -8.11
C LEU A 67 8.16 1.45 -8.29
N MET A 68 7.75 2.65 -8.70
CA MET A 68 8.67 3.79 -8.84
C MET A 68 9.27 4.20 -7.50
N LEU A 69 8.46 4.24 -6.44
CA LEU A 69 8.91 4.50 -5.08
C LEU A 69 9.94 3.46 -4.63
N ALA A 70 9.67 2.17 -4.83
CA ALA A 70 10.55 1.06 -4.48
C ALA A 70 11.93 1.21 -5.16
N LYS A 71 11.95 1.51 -6.46
CA LYS A 71 13.19 1.75 -7.22
C LYS A 71 13.95 2.97 -6.74
N THR A 72 13.24 4.08 -6.52
CA THR A 72 13.85 5.36 -6.13
C THR A 72 14.48 5.29 -4.74
N ARG A 73 13.84 4.56 -3.81
CA ARG A 73 14.32 4.41 -2.43
C ARG A 73 15.20 3.19 -2.19
N GLY A 74 15.19 2.22 -3.10
CA GLY A 74 15.91 0.96 -2.91
C GLY A 74 15.35 0.11 -1.78
N ILE A 75 14.03 0.13 -1.54
CA ILE A 75 13.37 -0.65 -0.48
C ILE A 75 12.34 -1.63 -1.05
N PRO A 76 12.15 -2.81 -0.41
CA PRO A 76 11.13 -3.76 -0.82
C PRO A 76 9.71 -3.24 -0.52
N VAL A 77 8.80 -3.48 -1.48
CA VAL A 77 7.37 -3.16 -1.36
C VAL A 77 6.55 -4.42 -1.66
N PHE A 78 5.70 -4.82 -0.72
CA PHE A 78 4.79 -5.95 -0.84
C PHE A 78 3.37 -5.42 -1.06
N LEU A 79 2.75 -5.79 -2.19
CA LEU A 79 1.38 -5.43 -2.52
C LEU A 79 0.48 -6.65 -2.34
N ILE A 80 -0.52 -6.55 -1.47
CA ILE A 80 -1.51 -7.61 -1.27
C ILE A 80 -2.72 -7.29 -2.15
N GLY A 81 -3.09 -8.25 -2.99
CA GLY A 81 -4.24 -8.17 -3.86
C GLY A 81 -5.14 -9.40 -3.69
N HIS A 82 -6.44 -9.16 -3.52
CA HIS A 82 -7.46 -10.20 -3.57
C HIS A 82 -7.79 -10.60 -5.03
N VAL A 83 -7.97 -11.90 -5.28
CA VAL A 83 -8.47 -12.40 -6.56
C VAL A 83 -9.99 -12.32 -6.57
N THR A 84 -10.55 -11.51 -7.47
CA THR A 84 -12.00 -11.44 -7.72
C THR A 84 -12.35 -12.31 -8.92
N LYS A 85 -13.54 -12.95 -8.90
CA LYS A 85 -13.96 -13.88 -9.94
C LYS A 85 -14.29 -13.22 -11.29
N GLU A 86 -14.46 -11.90 -11.31
CA GLU A 86 -14.75 -11.13 -12.52
C GLU A 86 -13.52 -10.31 -12.88
N GLY A 87 -12.79 -10.80 -13.89
CA GLY A 87 -11.63 -10.15 -14.50
C GLY A 87 -12.01 -9.45 -15.81
N SER A 88 -13.18 -8.83 -15.84
CA SER A 88 -13.79 -8.18 -17.01
C SER A 88 -14.68 -7.03 -16.57
#